data_AF-A0AAN4YCV8-F1
#
_entry.id   AF-A0AAN4YCV8-F1
#
_cell.length_a   1.000
_cell.length_b   1.000
_cell.length_c   1.000
_cell.angle_alpha   90.00
_cell.angle_beta   90.00
_cell.angle_gamma   90.00
#
_symmetry.space_group_name_H-M   'P 1'
#
loop_
_entity.id
_entity.type
_entity.pdbx_description
1 polymer ?
#
loop_
_entity_poly.entity_id
_entity_poly.type
_entity_poly.pdbx_seq_one_letter_code
_entity_poly.pdbx_strand_id
1 'polypeptide(L)'
;MHSESESGYESQVSMDEPFTPMFKKEHQHDGQLPDITYVYSMQIPLIHLPFYLRFCFEINRPDDRVIAVMGITGVGKSTFISHFNEDALVGDSLMSCIHKAQIDNQRIYLIDTPGFDDTTRSDTDVLVEIADWLRFSYNSNIKLAGIIYLHRIKDVRMGGASIRNLLMFKKLCGEKCLSGVVLATTMWSNPPTEKEIKRESQLKSERKFWGEMIGHGSRVFRQDDGVRSATEIIRYILGRPQNVTLRIQEEMASGKSLGETAAGKEVQAEVERLRARYERQLNELRKEMREAERRQDLNHKREIEAVRAELEEELKSSKQQQSILRMDIDELQRERDAMHQQELSHREAIEELRRQRDAEREEMYEKEMAHKEALHQRDADLRVLRARDEYESRLLELETQMAREKNRRSGCVMM
;
A
#
# COMPACT_ATOMS: atom_id res chain seq x y z
N MET A 1 -74.86 -33.10 -8.07
CA MET A 1 -75.62 -32.42 -7.01
C MET A 1 -74.69 -32.27 -5.82
N HIS A 2 -74.40 -31.01 -5.47
CA HIS A 2 -73.76 -30.50 -4.24
C HIS A 2 -72.40 -31.10 -3.82
N SER A 3 -71.42 -30.34 -3.32
CA SER A 3 -71.16 -28.91 -3.15
C SER A 3 -69.79 -28.82 -2.48
N GLU A 4 -68.98 -27.83 -2.88
CA GLU A 4 -68.10 -26.99 -2.06
C GLU A 4 -67.10 -27.62 -1.06
N SER A 5 -65.82 -27.26 -1.19
CA SER A 5 -65.21 -26.27 -0.27
C SER A 5 -63.76 -25.95 -0.66
N GLU A 6 -63.41 -24.70 -0.34
CA GLU A 6 -62.23 -23.92 -0.66
C GLU A 6 -60.93 -24.37 0.05
N SER A 7 -59.79 -23.90 -0.47
CA SER A 7 -58.83 -23.02 0.23
C SER A 7 -57.38 -23.27 -0.17
N GLY A 8 -56.55 -22.22 -0.15
CA GLY A 8 -55.11 -22.34 0.05
C GLY A 8 -54.21 -21.54 -0.88
N TYR A 9 -53.91 -20.31 -0.48
CA TYR A 9 -52.78 -19.49 -0.93
C TYR A 9 -51.43 -20.21 -0.77
N GLU A 10 -50.49 -20.01 -1.70
CA GLU A 10 -49.08 -19.72 -1.37
C GLU A 10 -48.33 -19.14 -2.58
N SER A 11 -47.96 -17.86 -2.46
CA SER A 11 -47.10 -17.13 -3.38
C SER A 11 -45.64 -17.27 -2.91
N GLN A 12 -44.81 -17.99 -3.68
CA GLN A 12 -43.36 -17.99 -3.52
C GLN A 12 -42.72 -16.97 -4.47
N VAL A 13 -42.11 -15.95 -3.87
CA VAL A 13 -41.19 -15.00 -4.50
C VAL A 13 -39.83 -15.69 -4.59
N SER A 14 -39.29 -15.84 -5.80
CA SER A 14 -37.96 -16.39 -6.05
C SER A 14 -36.88 -15.43 -5.56
N MET A 15 -35.99 -15.92 -4.70
CA MET A 15 -34.73 -15.24 -4.38
C MET A 15 -33.74 -15.40 -5.54
N ASP A 16 -33.19 -14.28 -5.99
CA ASP A 16 -32.08 -14.20 -6.94
C ASP A 16 -30.81 -14.86 -6.36
N GLU A 17 -30.22 -15.78 -7.12
CA GLU A 17 -28.88 -16.32 -6.87
C GLU A 17 -27.80 -15.29 -7.28
N PRO A 18 -26.70 -15.12 -6.50
CA PRO A 18 -25.59 -14.26 -6.89
C PRO A 18 -24.76 -14.90 -8.02
N PHE A 19 -24.58 -14.12 -9.08
CA PHE A 19 -23.79 -14.44 -10.27
C PHE A 19 -22.34 -14.76 -9.88
N THR A 20 -21.97 -16.04 -9.93
CA THR A 20 -20.57 -16.48 -9.78
C THR A 20 -19.99 -16.65 -11.19
N PRO A 21 -18.98 -15.88 -11.64
CA PRO A 21 -18.37 -16.13 -12.94
C PRO A 21 -17.55 -17.42 -12.86
N MET A 22 -18.05 -18.46 -13.53
CA MET A 22 -17.44 -19.76 -13.65
C MET A 22 -16.19 -19.63 -14.55
N PHE A 23 -15.01 -19.42 -13.96
CA PHE A 23 -13.74 -19.66 -14.66
C PHE A 23 -13.62 -21.16 -14.94
N LYS A 24 -14.13 -21.59 -16.10
CA LYS A 24 -13.90 -22.95 -16.58
C LYS A 24 -12.41 -23.11 -16.91
N LYS A 25 -11.83 -24.13 -16.29
CA LYS A 25 -10.51 -24.71 -16.52
C LYS A 25 -10.38 -25.24 -17.95
N GLU A 26 -10.12 -24.39 -18.93
CA GLU A 26 -9.50 -24.81 -20.21
C GLU A 26 -8.48 -23.73 -20.59
N HIS A 27 -7.23 -24.15 -20.86
CA HIS A 27 -5.99 -23.35 -20.97
C HIS A 27 -5.20 -23.15 -19.66
N GLN A 28 -4.93 -24.25 -18.96
CA GLN A 28 -3.79 -24.39 -18.06
C GLN A 28 -2.77 -25.33 -18.70
N HIS A 29 -2.12 -24.89 -19.78
CA HIS A 29 -0.83 -25.39 -20.22
C HIS A 29 -0.22 -24.28 -21.07
N ASP A 30 1.02 -23.92 -20.74
CA ASP A 30 1.83 -22.81 -21.27
C ASP A 30 1.58 -21.46 -20.59
N GLY A 31 2.59 -20.98 -19.85
CA GLY A 31 2.62 -19.72 -19.09
C GLY A 31 2.61 -18.46 -19.94
N GLN A 32 1.72 -18.38 -20.93
CA GLN A 32 1.40 -17.14 -21.63
C GLN A 32 0.25 -16.43 -20.91
N LEU A 33 0.51 -15.21 -20.45
CA LEU A 33 -0.55 -14.25 -20.13
C LEU A 33 -1.48 -14.10 -21.35
N PRO A 34 -2.80 -13.91 -21.15
CA PRO A 34 -3.75 -13.84 -22.26
C PRO A 34 -3.36 -12.72 -23.23
N ASP A 35 -3.44 -13.04 -24.53
CA ASP A 35 -3.20 -12.09 -25.62
C ASP A 35 -4.05 -10.83 -25.42
N ILE A 36 -3.42 -9.65 -25.46
CA ILE A 36 -4.05 -8.35 -25.19
C ILE A 36 -5.26 -8.12 -26.13
N THR A 37 -5.26 -8.77 -27.30
CA THR A 37 -6.41 -8.77 -28.22
C THR A 37 -7.67 -9.46 -27.67
N TYR A 38 -7.54 -10.45 -26.78
CA TYR A 38 -8.67 -11.21 -26.24
C TYR A 38 -9.53 -10.36 -25.28
N VAL A 39 -8.92 -9.43 -24.54
CA VAL A 39 -9.60 -8.55 -23.58
C VAL A 39 -10.50 -7.51 -24.28
N TYR A 40 -10.14 -7.07 -25.50
CA TYR A 40 -10.99 -6.19 -26.32
C TYR A 40 -12.34 -6.82 -26.69
N SER A 41 -12.42 -8.16 -26.74
CA SER A 41 -13.63 -8.89 -27.15
C SER A 41 -14.68 -9.04 -26.04
N MET A 42 -14.29 -8.90 -24.76
CA MET A 42 -15.15 -9.24 -23.62
C MET A 42 -15.83 -8.04 -22.92
N GLN A 43 -15.60 -6.80 -23.38
CA GLN A 43 -16.18 -5.58 -22.76
C GLN A 43 -16.03 -5.53 -21.23
N ILE A 44 -14.94 -6.10 -20.68
CA ILE A 44 -14.69 -6.07 -19.23
C ILE A 44 -14.31 -4.63 -18.84
N PRO A 45 -14.97 -4.01 -17.85
CA PRO A 45 -14.58 -2.69 -17.36
C PRO A 45 -13.13 -2.71 -16.88
N LEU A 46 -12.29 -1.79 -17.38
CA LEU A 46 -10.86 -1.64 -17.04
C LEU A 46 -10.55 -1.59 -15.54
N ILE A 47 -11.55 -1.32 -14.70
CA ILE A 47 -11.45 -1.28 -13.24
C ILE A 47 -11.27 -2.67 -12.60
N HIS A 48 -11.63 -3.75 -13.30
CA HIS A 48 -11.56 -5.12 -12.78
C HIS A 48 -10.32 -5.90 -13.26
N LEU A 49 -9.44 -5.26 -14.05
CA LEU A 49 -8.16 -5.85 -14.44
C LEU A 49 -7.09 -5.61 -13.36
N PRO A 50 -6.19 -6.59 -13.10
CA PRO A 50 -4.98 -6.37 -12.32
C PRO A 50 -4.24 -5.09 -12.77
N PHE A 51 -3.73 -4.30 -11.82
CA PHE A 51 -3.13 -2.97 -12.06
C PHE A 51 -2.11 -2.96 -13.22
N TYR A 52 -1.27 -3.98 -13.27
CA TYR A 52 -0.28 -4.16 -14.32
C TYR A 52 -0.90 -4.25 -15.73
N LEU A 53 -2.00 -4.99 -15.88
CA LEU A 53 -2.74 -5.07 -17.15
C LEU A 53 -3.38 -3.72 -17.50
N ARG A 54 -3.94 -3.00 -16.52
CA ARG A 54 -4.47 -1.63 -16.73
C ARG A 54 -3.39 -0.66 -17.21
N PHE A 55 -2.17 -0.76 -16.68
CA PHE A 55 -1.02 0.05 -17.10
C PHE A 55 -0.57 -0.26 -18.54
N CYS A 56 -0.62 -1.53 -18.99
CA CYS A 56 -0.42 -1.85 -20.41
C CYS A 56 -1.44 -1.21 -21.34
N PHE A 57 -2.71 -1.19 -20.91
CA PHE A 57 -3.75 -0.48 -21.67
C PHE A 57 -3.50 1.03 -21.73
N GLU A 58 -2.82 1.59 -20.73
CA GLU A 58 -2.57 3.03 -20.66
C GLU A 58 -1.29 3.47 -21.38
N ILE A 59 -0.24 2.62 -21.43
CA ILE A 59 0.94 2.80 -22.30
C ILE A 59 0.67 2.07 -23.62
N ASN A 60 -0.05 2.72 -24.52
CA ASN A 60 -0.53 2.10 -25.75
C ASN A 60 -0.07 2.82 -27.02
N ARG A 61 0.77 3.86 -26.90
CA ARG A 61 1.28 4.55 -28.09
C ARG A 61 2.77 4.29 -28.29
N PRO A 62 3.23 4.10 -29.54
CA PRO A 62 4.64 3.89 -29.85
C PRO A 62 5.56 4.99 -29.32
N ASP A 63 5.03 6.21 -29.23
CA ASP A 63 5.78 7.37 -28.78
C ASP A 63 5.81 7.52 -27.25
N ASP A 64 5.13 6.67 -26.47
CA ASP A 64 5.14 6.78 -25.01
C ASP A 64 6.55 6.52 -24.44
N ARG A 65 7.04 7.45 -23.61
CA ARG A 65 8.41 7.38 -23.04
C ARG A 65 8.34 7.06 -21.56
N VAL A 66 8.95 5.96 -21.15
CA VAL A 66 8.93 5.49 -19.76
C VAL A 66 10.26 5.77 -19.09
N ILE A 67 10.27 6.47 -17.96
CA ILE A 67 11.50 6.83 -17.23
C ILE A 67 11.39 6.33 -15.79
N ALA A 68 12.35 5.53 -15.35
CA ALA A 68 12.42 5.09 -13.97
C ALA A 68 13.17 6.12 -13.11
N VAL A 69 12.64 6.44 -11.94
CA VAL A 69 13.28 7.29 -10.94
C VAL A 69 13.70 6.41 -9.77
N MET A 70 15.00 6.32 -9.53
CA MET A 70 15.63 5.46 -8.54
C MET A 70 16.48 6.28 -7.56
N GLY A 71 16.73 5.71 -6.38
CA GLY A 71 17.57 6.30 -5.35
C GLY A 71 17.05 5.93 -3.96
N ILE A 72 17.87 6.15 -2.95
CA ILE A 72 17.54 5.82 -1.55
C ILE A 72 16.29 6.56 -1.04
N THR A 73 15.72 6.10 0.07
CA THR A 73 14.57 6.75 0.71
C THR A 73 14.95 8.16 1.19
N GLY A 74 14.02 9.11 1.03
CA GLY A 74 14.24 10.51 1.42
C GLY A 74 15.18 11.30 0.51
N VAL A 75 15.56 10.79 -0.67
CA VAL A 75 16.39 11.53 -1.64
C VAL A 75 15.63 12.59 -2.45
N GLY A 76 14.30 12.57 -2.37
CA GLY A 76 13.41 13.47 -3.10
C GLY A 76 12.85 12.90 -4.42
N LYS A 77 12.67 11.58 -4.55
CA LYS A 77 12.04 10.96 -5.73
C LYS A 77 10.62 11.49 -5.96
N SER A 78 9.76 11.39 -4.96
CA SER A 78 8.37 11.85 -5.05
C SER A 78 8.30 13.37 -5.26
N THR A 79 9.21 14.15 -4.66
CA THR A 79 9.35 15.60 -4.94
C THR A 79 9.78 15.90 -6.38
N PHE A 80 10.70 15.10 -6.94
CA PHE A 80 11.11 15.24 -8.33
C PHE A 80 9.93 14.97 -9.27
N ILE A 81 9.18 13.91 -9.01
CA ILE A 81 8.00 13.53 -9.81
C ILE A 81 6.88 14.55 -9.64
N SER A 82 6.72 15.12 -8.44
CA SER A 82 5.67 16.11 -8.14
C SER A 82 5.79 17.41 -8.93
N HIS A 83 6.95 17.70 -9.52
CA HIS A 83 7.10 18.80 -10.47
C HIS A 83 6.30 18.59 -11.77
N PHE A 84 5.87 17.36 -12.05
CA PHE A 84 5.15 17.00 -13.27
C PHE A 84 3.78 16.37 -13.01
N ASN A 85 3.56 15.84 -11.80
CA ASN A 85 2.32 15.22 -11.39
C ASN A 85 2.11 15.35 -9.87
N GLU A 86 1.15 16.17 -9.45
CA GLU A 86 0.90 16.50 -8.04
C GLU A 86 0.46 15.29 -7.19
N ASP A 87 -0.14 14.26 -7.81
CA ASP A 87 -0.60 13.05 -7.12
C ASP A 87 0.57 12.23 -6.53
N ALA A 88 1.81 12.52 -6.94
CA ALA A 88 3.01 11.89 -6.40
C ALA A 88 3.27 12.16 -4.91
N LEU A 89 2.62 13.18 -4.32
CA LEU A 89 2.80 13.53 -2.90
C LEU A 89 1.79 12.87 -1.95
N VAL A 90 0.79 12.16 -2.47
CA VAL A 90 -0.37 11.66 -1.70
C VAL A 90 -0.25 10.16 -1.34
N GLY A 91 0.88 9.52 -1.67
CA GLY A 91 1.01 8.05 -1.74
C GLY A 91 0.79 7.28 -0.43
N ASP A 92 -0.31 6.52 -0.36
CA ASP A 92 -0.64 5.54 0.71
C ASP A 92 -0.93 4.12 0.16
N SER A 93 -0.43 3.76 -1.03
CA SER A 93 -0.67 2.42 -1.62
C SER A 93 0.34 2.05 -2.70
N LEU A 94 0.62 0.75 -2.85
CA LEU A 94 1.31 0.09 -3.98
C LEU A 94 0.78 0.52 -5.37
N MET A 95 -0.41 1.11 -5.45
CA MET A 95 -1.00 1.71 -6.66
C MET A 95 -0.34 3.04 -7.10
N SER A 96 0.49 3.70 -6.26
CA SER A 96 1.00 5.06 -6.48
C SER A 96 2.43 5.17 -7.02
N CYS A 97 2.93 4.16 -7.75
CA CYS A 97 4.33 4.12 -8.22
C CYS A 97 4.52 4.60 -9.67
N ILE A 98 3.45 4.95 -10.38
CA ILE A 98 3.52 5.33 -11.80
C ILE A 98 2.74 6.63 -12.00
N HIS A 99 3.42 7.64 -12.55
CA HIS A 99 2.89 8.98 -12.71
C HIS A 99 2.97 9.41 -14.16
N LYS A 100 1.81 9.73 -14.72
CA LYS A 100 1.69 10.25 -16.08
C LYS A 100 2.00 11.74 -16.10
N ALA A 101 2.77 12.17 -17.09
CA ALA A 101 3.05 13.57 -17.33
C ALA A 101 3.21 13.85 -18.83
N GLN A 102 3.28 15.13 -19.18
CA GLN A 102 3.55 15.58 -20.54
C GLN A 102 4.56 16.72 -20.51
N ILE A 103 5.63 16.61 -21.30
CA ILE A 103 6.68 17.62 -21.43
C ILE A 103 6.91 17.85 -22.92
N ASP A 104 6.85 19.10 -23.38
CA ASP A 104 7.06 19.46 -24.80
C ASP A 104 6.25 18.60 -25.80
N ASN A 105 4.97 18.36 -25.47
CA ASN A 105 4.04 17.47 -26.21
C ASN A 105 4.43 15.98 -26.25
N GLN A 106 5.50 15.59 -25.56
CA GLN A 106 5.88 14.20 -25.36
C GLN A 106 5.18 13.65 -24.12
N ARG A 107 4.41 12.57 -24.28
CA ARG A 107 3.82 11.84 -23.16
C ARG A 107 4.88 10.99 -22.49
N ILE A 108 4.96 11.14 -21.17
CA ILE A 108 5.95 10.44 -20.35
C ILE A 108 5.26 9.73 -19.19
N TYR A 109 5.86 8.62 -18.78
CA TYR A 109 5.47 7.86 -17.60
C TYR A 109 6.67 7.79 -16.67
N LEU A 110 6.56 8.43 -15.51
CA LEU A 110 7.58 8.44 -14.46
C LEU A 110 7.26 7.33 -13.48
N ILE A 111 8.24 6.48 -13.23
CA ILE A 111 8.07 5.32 -12.35
C ILE A 111 8.84 5.59 -11.08
N ASP A 112 8.11 5.83 -9.99
CA ASP A 112 8.67 5.91 -8.65
C ASP A 112 9.03 4.48 -8.23
N THR A 113 10.33 4.20 -8.18
CA THR A 113 10.79 2.93 -7.64
C THR A 113 11.05 3.08 -6.14
N PRO A 114 10.64 2.12 -5.30
CA PRO A 114 10.93 2.16 -3.87
C PRO A 114 12.42 2.35 -3.61
N GLY A 115 12.75 3.08 -2.53
CA GLY A 115 14.14 3.33 -2.16
C GLY A 115 14.82 2.12 -1.54
N PHE A 116 16.03 1.80 -1.99
CA PHE A 116 16.91 0.75 -1.46
C PHE A 116 17.62 1.08 -0.13
N ASP A 117 17.02 1.89 0.73
CA ASP A 117 17.60 2.23 2.04
C ASP A 117 16.48 2.62 3.01
N ASP A 118 15.39 1.86 2.94
CA ASP A 118 14.32 2.02 3.92
C ASP A 118 14.70 1.21 5.16
N THR A 119 14.86 1.87 6.30
CA THR A 119 15.14 1.19 7.58
C THR A 119 14.06 0.18 7.98
N THR A 120 12.91 0.20 7.31
CA THR A 120 11.80 -0.73 7.52
C THR A 120 11.73 -1.88 6.50
N ARG A 121 12.48 -1.83 5.40
CA ARG A 121 12.40 -2.82 4.30
C ARG A 121 13.77 -3.42 3.99
N SER A 122 13.81 -4.70 3.65
CA SER A 122 15.07 -5.35 3.31
C SER A 122 15.52 -5.07 1.88
N ASP A 123 16.83 -5.11 1.62
CA ASP A 123 17.40 -5.06 0.26
C ASP A 123 16.79 -6.12 -0.67
N THR A 124 16.35 -7.26 -0.09
CA THR A 124 15.66 -8.32 -0.81
C THR A 124 14.29 -7.86 -1.31
N ASP A 125 13.49 -7.23 -0.44
CA ASP A 125 12.13 -6.76 -0.81
C ASP A 125 12.18 -5.70 -1.91
N VAL A 126 13.15 -4.79 -1.83
CA VAL A 126 13.32 -3.74 -2.85
C VAL A 126 13.78 -4.35 -4.18
N LEU A 127 14.69 -5.32 -4.14
CA LEU A 127 15.12 -6.03 -5.34
C LEU A 127 13.96 -6.79 -5.99
N VAL A 128 13.12 -7.47 -5.21
CA VAL A 128 11.92 -8.18 -5.70
C VAL A 128 10.97 -7.22 -6.40
N GLU A 129 10.65 -6.08 -5.77
CA GLU A 129 9.69 -5.13 -6.33
C GLU A 129 10.18 -4.53 -7.65
N ILE A 130 11.46 -4.22 -7.75
CA ILE A 130 12.07 -3.73 -8.99
C ILE A 130 12.13 -4.82 -10.05
N ALA A 131 12.47 -6.05 -9.68
CA ALA A 131 12.49 -7.19 -10.59
C ALA A 131 11.11 -7.51 -11.15
N ASP A 132 10.08 -7.49 -10.31
CA ASP A 132 8.68 -7.68 -10.69
C ASP A 132 8.25 -6.65 -11.75
N TRP A 133 8.50 -5.37 -11.47
CA TRP A 133 8.15 -4.30 -12.40
C TRP A 133 8.95 -4.39 -13.72
N LEU A 134 10.24 -4.72 -13.64
CA LEU A 134 11.10 -4.87 -14.82
C LEU A 134 10.73 -6.08 -15.68
N ARG A 135 10.33 -7.19 -15.06
CA ARG A 135 9.84 -8.38 -15.76
C ARG A 135 8.51 -8.08 -16.43
N PHE A 136 7.61 -7.43 -15.71
CA PHE A 136 6.31 -7.03 -16.22
C PHE A 136 6.44 -6.13 -17.47
N SER A 137 7.27 -5.08 -17.37
CA SER A 137 7.52 -4.17 -18.50
C SER A 137 8.17 -4.90 -19.68
N TYR A 138 9.09 -5.83 -19.43
CA TYR A 138 9.72 -6.64 -20.46
C TYR A 138 8.70 -7.50 -21.22
N ASN A 139 7.85 -8.24 -20.52
CA ASN A 139 6.82 -9.09 -21.13
C ASN A 139 5.79 -8.29 -21.94
N SER A 140 5.58 -7.04 -21.54
CA SER A 140 4.66 -6.12 -22.21
C SER A 140 5.32 -5.32 -23.35
N ASN A 141 6.58 -5.63 -23.68
CA ASN A 141 7.42 -4.91 -24.65
C ASN A 141 7.53 -3.39 -24.38
N ILE A 142 7.38 -3.00 -23.12
CA ILE A 142 7.57 -1.61 -22.66
C ILE A 142 9.07 -1.41 -22.40
N LYS A 143 9.67 -0.46 -23.13
CA LYS A 143 11.09 -0.15 -23.02
C LYS A 143 11.32 1.15 -22.27
N LEU A 144 12.37 1.18 -21.46
CA LEU A 144 12.74 2.40 -20.74
C LEU A 144 13.43 3.39 -21.65
N ALA A 145 12.97 4.63 -21.62
CA ALA A 145 13.62 5.78 -22.21
C ALA A 145 14.94 6.13 -21.52
N GLY A 146 15.01 5.90 -20.20
CA GLY A 146 16.17 6.18 -19.39
C GLY A 146 15.87 5.95 -17.91
N ILE A 147 16.91 6.08 -17.10
CA ILE A 147 16.82 5.96 -15.65
C ILE A 147 17.43 7.20 -15.02
N ILE A 148 16.74 7.76 -14.03
CA ILE A 148 17.24 8.86 -13.19
C ILE A 148 17.62 8.26 -11.85
N TYR A 149 18.90 8.31 -11.49
CA TYR A 149 19.39 7.93 -10.16
C TYR A 149 19.66 9.19 -9.33
N LEU A 150 18.85 9.41 -8.30
CA LEU A 150 18.94 10.56 -7.41
C LEU A 150 19.86 10.29 -6.21
N HIS A 151 20.64 11.29 -5.83
CA HIS A 151 21.53 11.24 -4.66
C HIS A 151 21.55 12.57 -3.88
N ARG A 152 21.42 12.54 -2.55
CA ARG A 152 21.46 13.77 -1.73
C ARG A 152 22.89 14.28 -1.61
N ILE A 153 23.14 15.53 -1.97
CA ILE A 153 24.50 16.10 -1.82
C ILE A 153 24.89 16.34 -0.34
N LYS A 154 23.88 16.42 0.53
CA LYS A 154 24.06 16.66 1.97
C LYS A 154 24.61 15.45 2.72
N ASP A 155 24.58 14.25 2.14
CA ASP A 155 25.05 13.04 2.80
C ASP A 155 26.55 13.17 3.13
N VAL A 156 26.86 13.14 4.43
CA VAL A 156 28.18 13.51 4.97
C VAL A 156 29.27 12.51 4.55
N ARG A 157 28.86 11.28 4.27
CA ARG A 157 29.67 10.20 3.71
C ARG A 157 28.74 9.35 2.85
N MET A 158 29.24 8.82 1.73
CA MET A 158 28.66 7.63 1.12
C MET A 158 28.84 6.49 2.14
N GLY A 159 27.82 6.25 2.97
CA GLY A 159 27.82 5.21 3.98
C GLY A 159 27.92 3.82 3.34
N GLY A 160 28.21 2.79 4.14
CA GLY A 160 28.28 1.41 3.64
C GLY A 160 27.00 1.01 2.89
N ALA A 161 25.83 1.41 3.41
CA ALA A 161 24.53 1.17 2.78
C ALA A 161 24.41 1.87 1.41
N SER A 162 24.71 3.16 1.31
CA SER A 162 24.61 3.90 0.04
C SER A 162 25.57 3.38 -1.04
N ILE A 163 26.77 2.93 -0.64
CA ILE A 163 27.72 2.29 -1.57
C ILE A 163 27.18 0.95 -2.06
N ARG A 164 26.65 0.11 -1.15
CA ARG A 164 26.03 -1.17 -1.51
C ARG A 164 24.85 -0.98 -2.44
N ASN A 165 23.97 -0.02 -2.15
CA ASN A 165 22.86 0.29 -3.04
C ASN A 165 23.35 0.71 -4.44
N LEU A 166 24.32 1.62 -4.52
CA LEU A 166 24.87 2.04 -5.80
C LEU A 166 25.51 0.86 -6.55
N LEU A 167 26.19 -0.05 -5.84
CA LEU A 167 26.74 -1.26 -6.43
C LEU A 167 25.64 -2.17 -6.97
N MET A 168 24.58 -2.41 -6.20
CA MET A 168 23.42 -3.19 -6.63
C MET A 168 22.76 -2.57 -7.86
N PHE A 169 22.58 -1.25 -7.88
CA PHE A 169 22.06 -0.50 -9.02
C PHE A 169 22.93 -0.69 -10.29
N LYS A 170 24.26 -0.62 -10.15
CA LYS A 170 25.19 -0.91 -11.25
C LYS A 170 25.02 -2.34 -11.77
N LYS A 171 24.82 -3.33 -10.89
CA LYS A 171 24.59 -4.73 -11.26
C LYS A 171 23.25 -4.93 -11.97
N LEU A 172 22.19 -4.26 -11.50
CA LEU A 172 20.87 -4.25 -12.11
C LEU A 172 20.91 -3.72 -13.53
N CYS A 173 21.55 -2.56 -13.72
CA CYS A 173 21.66 -1.93 -15.03
C CYS A 173 22.54 -2.73 -15.98
N GLY A 174 23.73 -3.13 -15.53
CA GLY A 174 24.79 -3.64 -16.39
C GLY A 174 25.51 -2.52 -17.17
N GLU A 175 26.75 -2.78 -17.56
CA GLU A 175 27.64 -1.77 -18.15
C GLU A 175 27.08 -1.13 -19.43
N LYS A 176 26.42 -1.92 -20.29
CA LYS A 176 25.83 -1.47 -21.56
C LYS A 176 24.73 -0.42 -21.36
N CYS A 177 24.08 -0.42 -20.20
CA CYS A 177 22.90 0.41 -19.94
C CYS A 177 23.22 1.69 -19.19
N LEU A 178 24.47 1.84 -18.70
CA LEU A 178 24.90 3.02 -17.96
C LEU A 178 24.85 4.29 -18.82
N SER A 179 24.97 4.20 -20.15
CA SER A 179 24.78 5.34 -21.05
C SER A 179 23.36 5.91 -20.99
N GLY A 180 22.36 5.09 -20.66
CA GLY A 180 20.95 5.48 -20.48
C GLY A 180 20.62 5.96 -19.06
N VAL A 181 21.60 6.02 -18.16
CA VAL A 181 21.43 6.50 -16.79
C VAL A 181 21.82 7.97 -16.68
N VAL A 182 20.91 8.77 -16.13
CA VAL A 182 21.16 10.12 -15.63
C VAL A 182 21.36 10.06 -14.12
N LEU A 183 22.47 10.60 -13.66
CA LEU A 183 22.81 10.77 -12.26
C LEU A 183 22.42 12.20 -11.86
N ALA A 184 21.58 12.39 -10.86
CA ALA A 184 21.24 13.74 -10.41
C ALA A 184 21.44 13.91 -8.91
N THR A 185 22.02 15.05 -8.53
CA THR A 185 22.23 15.40 -7.12
C THR A 185 21.12 16.31 -6.62
N THR A 186 20.54 16.01 -5.45
CA THR A 186 19.42 16.75 -4.84
C THR A 186 19.83 17.44 -3.54
N MET A 187 18.94 18.26 -2.98
CA MET A 187 19.06 18.91 -1.66
C MET A 187 20.25 19.86 -1.51
N TRP A 188 20.60 20.56 -2.58
CA TRP A 188 21.63 21.59 -2.55
C TRP A 188 21.27 22.75 -1.63
N SER A 189 22.28 23.35 -1.02
CA SER A 189 22.15 24.68 -0.41
C SER A 189 22.10 25.74 -1.50
N ASN A 190 21.42 26.85 -1.26
CA ASN A 190 21.41 28.01 -2.16
C ASN A 190 21.92 29.24 -1.40
N PRO A 191 23.16 29.72 -1.69
CA PRO A 191 24.12 29.16 -2.64
C PRO A 191 24.78 27.84 -2.18
N PRO A 192 25.37 27.04 -3.10
CA PRO A 192 26.10 25.82 -2.75
C PRO A 192 27.30 26.10 -1.85
N THR A 193 27.50 25.25 -0.85
CA THR A 193 28.67 25.31 0.03
C THR A 193 29.89 24.64 -0.61
N GLU A 194 31.11 25.03 -0.19
CA GLU A 194 32.34 24.38 -0.64
C GLU A 194 32.36 22.86 -0.36
N LYS A 195 31.74 22.44 0.75
CA LYS A 195 31.62 21.01 1.10
C LYS A 195 30.78 20.25 0.09
N GLU A 196 29.65 20.82 -0.35
CA GLU A 196 28.77 20.20 -1.35
C GLU A 196 29.47 20.11 -2.72
N ILE A 197 30.19 21.17 -3.13
CA ILE A 197 30.98 21.16 -4.38
C ILE A 197 32.08 20.10 -4.34
N LYS A 198 32.79 19.98 -3.20
CA LYS A 198 33.83 18.95 -3.02
C LYS A 198 33.24 17.53 -3.05
N ARG A 199 32.07 17.32 -2.46
CA ARG A 199 31.36 16.03 -2.51
C ARG A 199 30.93 15.68 -3.91
N GLU A 200 30.39 16.62 -4.68
CA GLU A 200 30.03 16.37 -6.08
C GLU A 200 31.25 15.97 -6.91
N SER A 201 32.38 16.65 -6.70
CA SER A 201 33.66 16.31 -7.34
C SER A 201 34.14 14.90 -6.95
N GLN A 202 33.97 14.53 -5.68
CA GLN A 202 34.30 13.20 -5.18
C GLN A 202 33.40 12.11 -5.81
N LEU A 203 32.08 12.34 -5.86
CA LEU A 203 31.12 11.45 -6.49
C LEU A 203 31.50 11.18 -7.95
N LYS A 204 31.84 12.24 -8.70
CA LYS A 204 32.20 12.18 -10.11
C LYS A 204 33.55 11.48 -10.38
N SER A 205 34.53 11.63 -9.48
CA SER A 205 35.90 11.14 -9.72
C SER A 205 36.17 9.73 -9.23
N GLU A 206 35.55 9.29 -8.13
CA GLU A 206 35.85 7.99 -7.55
C GLU A 206 35.11 6.86 -8.26
N ARG A 207 35.85 5.82 -8.71
CA ARG A 207 35.27 4.67 -9.42
C ARG A 207 34.21 3.92 -8.60
N LYS A 208 34.42 3.80 -7.28
CA LYS A 208 33.45 3.19 -6.37
C LYS A 208 32.13 3.96 -6.27
N PHE A 209 32.12 5.23 -6.66
CA PHE A 209 30.92 6.07 -6.78
C PHE A 209 30.49 6.15 -8.26
N TRP A 210 30.36 7.35 -8.82
CA TRP A 210 29.85 7.58 -10.17
C TRP A 210 30.93 7.55 -11.24
N GLY A 211 32.22 7.59 -10.89
CA GLY A 211 33.30 7.68 -11.88
C GLY A 211 33.27 6.54 -12.91
N GLU A 212 32.93 5.33 -12.48
CA GLU A 212 32.74 4.19 -13.39
C GLU A 212 31.54 4.38 -14.33
N MET A 213 30.43 4.89 -13.82
CA MET A 213 29.19 5.08 -14.60
C MET A 213 29.36 6.20 -15.62
N ILE A 214 30.00 7.30 -15.21
CA ILE A 214 30.39 8.40 -16.10
C ILE A 214 31.31 7.90 -17.20
N GLY A 215 32.28 7.04 -16.87
CA GLY A 215 33.16 6.39 -17.84
C GLY A 215 32.41 5.56 -18.90
N HIS A 216 31.24 5.02 -18.56
CA HIS A 216 30.36 4.27 -19.47
C HIS A 216 29.24 5.15 -20.08
N GLY A 217 29.33 6.48 -19.95
CA GLY A 217 28.46 7.42 -20.65
C GLY A 217 27.28 7.95 -19.84
N SER A 218 27.16 7.62 -18.54
CA SER A 218 26.18 8.28 -17.66
C SER A 218 26.46 9.76 -17.54
N ARG A 219 25.41 10.57 -17.42
CA ARG A 219 25.53 12.03 -17.33
C ARG A 219 25.03 12.56 -16.01
N VAL A 220 25.71 13.60 -15.51
CA VAL A 220 25.47 14.16 -14.18
C VAL A 220 24.77 15.50 -14.28
N PHE A 221 23.70 15.66 -13.52
CA PHE A 221 22.94 16.90 -13.36
C PHE A 221 22.82 17.28 -11.89
N ARG A 222 22.45 18.53 -11.64
CA ARG A 222 21.97 18.99 -10.34
C ARG A 222 20.47 19.21 -10.44
N GLN A 223 19.75 18.75 -9.42
CA GLN A 223 18.35 19.02 -9.20
C GLN A 223 18.26 20.03 -8.06
N ASP A 224 18.46 21.30 -8.40
CA ASP A 224 18.62 22.43 -7.50
C ASP A 224 17.78 23.67 -7.88
N ASP A 225 17.10 23.66 -9.03
CA ASP A 225 16.21 24.74 -9.50
C ASP A 225 14.77 24.23 -9.76
N GLY A 226 14.26 23.43 -8.82
CA GLY A 226 12.89 22.92 -8.83
C GLY A 226 12.48 22.27 -10.16
N VAL A 227 11.36 22.75 -10.73
CA VAL A 227 10.82 22.25 -12.00
C VAL A 227 11.75 22.49 -13.20
N ARG A 228 12.58 23.55 -13.18
CA ARG A 228 13.46 23.89 -14.30
C ARG A 228 14.54 22.84 -14.47
N SER A 229 15.31 22.57 -13.42
CA SER A 229 16.33 21.51 -13.43
C SER A 229 15.73 20.13 -13.68
N ALA A 230 14.51 19.86 -13.18
CA ALA A 230 13.82 18.60 -13.42
C ALA A 230 13.48 18.43 -14.90
N THR A 231 12.99 19.49 -15.53
CA THR A 231 12.60 19.50 -16.94
C THR A 231 13.83 19.31 -17.83
N GLU A 232 14.96 19.93 -17.48
CA GLU A 232 16.24 19.72 -18.20
C GLU A 232 16.70 18.27 -18.16
N ILE A 233 16.61 17.63 -16.99
CA ILE A 233 16.94 16.21 -16.81
C ILE A 233 16.07 15.33 -17.72
N ILE A 234 14.75 15.56 -17.76
CA ILE A 234 13.85 14.76 -18.59
C ILE A 234 14.08 15.05 -20.08
N ARG A 235 14.22 16.32 -20.49
CA ARG A 235 14.53 16.69 -21.89
C ARG A 235 15.80 16.01 -22.38
N TYR A 236 16.81 15.90 -21.53
CA TYR A 236 18.04 15.20 -21.86
C TYR A 236 17.80 13.72 -22.21
N ILE A 237 16.94 13.04 -21.45
CA ILE A 237 16.57 11.65 -21.70
C ILE A 237 15.70 11.53 -22.96
N LEU A 238 14.75 12.44 -23.15
CA LEU A 238 13.86 12.44 -24.31
C LEU A 238 14.59 12.72 -25.63
N GLY A 239 15.63 13.55 -25.61
CA GLY A 239 16.46 13.86 -26.78
C GLY A 239 17.36 12.71 -27.24
N ARG A 240 17.30 11.54 -26.59
CA ARG A 240 18.13 10.37 -26.93
C ARG A 240 17.27 9.27 -27.56
N PRO A 241 17.71 8.67 -28.68
CA PRO A 241 16.98 7.60 -29.36
C PRO A 241 17.09 6.25 -28.65
N GLN A 242 17.82 6.17 -27.54
CA GLN A 242 18.13 4.91 -26.87
C GLN A 242 16.95 4.45 -26.01
N ASN A 243 16.65 3.16 -26.15
CA ASN A 243 15.84 2.40 -25.22
C ASN A 243 16.79 1.55 -24.37
N VAL A 244 16.54 1.50 -23.06
CA VAL A 244 17.36 0.81 -22.09
C VAL A 244 16.71 -0.53 -21.77
N THR A 245 17.48 -1.61 -21.89
CA THR A 245 17.11 -2.95 -21.43
C THR A 245 18.09 -3.36 -20.37
N LEU A 246 17.66 -3.41 -19.11
CA LEU A 246 18.56 -3.66 -18.00
C LEU A 246 19.06 -5.11 -18.01
N ARG A 247 20.29 -5.31 -17.53
CA ARG A 247 20.90 -6.65 -17.42
C ARG A 247 20.01 -7.63 -16.67
N ILE A 248 19.35 -7.19 -15.60
CA ILE A 248 18.43 -8.07 -14.85
C ILE A 248 17.27 -8.55 -15.73
N GLN A 249 16.75 -7.74 -16.66
CA GLN A 249 15.69 -8.17 -17.59
C GLN A 249 16.19 -9.26 -18.53
N GLU A 250 17.41 -9.12 -19.06
CA GLU A 250 18.03 -10.16 -19.90
C GLU A 250 18.28 -11.45 -19.11
N GLU A 251 18.77 -11.33 -17.87
CA GLU A 251 19.04 -12.46 -16.99
C GLU A 251 17.76 -13.23 -16.63
N MET A 252 16.69 -12.52 -16.28
CA MET A 252 15.38 -13.12 -15.99
C MET A 252 14.73 -13.73 -17.24
N ALA A 253 14.83 -13.06 -18.40
CA ALA A 253 14.33 -13.60 -19.67
C ALA A 253 15.06 -14.89 -20.09
N SER A 254 16.31 -15.08 -19.64
CA SER A 254 17.07 -16.33 -19.83
C SER A 254 16.71 -17.46 -18.85
N GLY A 255 15.73 -17.23 -17.96
CA GLY A 255 15.25 -18.23 -16.99
C GLY A 255 16.02 -18.27 -15.66
N LYS A 256 16.81 -17.25 -15.34
CA LYS A 256 17.49 -17.17 -14.03
C LYS A 256 16.53 -16.73 -12.93
N SER A 257 16.61 -17.36 -11.77
CA SER A 257 15.92 -16.87 -10.57
C SER A 257 16.53 -15.55 -10.09
N LEU A 258 15.81 -14.83 -9.23
CA LEU A 258 16.24 -13.52 -8.76
C LEU A 258 17.63 -13.56 -8.12
N GLY A 259 17.90 -14.56 -7.27
CA GLY A 259 19.19 -14.78 -6.60
C GLY A 259 20.33 -15.16 -7.55
N GLU A 260 20.04 -15.70 -8.74
CA GLU A 260 21.06 -16.04 -9.74
C GLU A 260 21.49 -14.83 -10.59
N THR A 261 20.68 -13.77 -10.61
CA THR A 261 21.00 -12.51 -11.29
C THR A 261 22.22 -11.84 -10.66
N ALA A 262 22.89 -10.96 -11.41
CA ALA A 262 24.07 -10.25 -10.90
C ALA A 262 23.73 -9.34 -9.70
N ALA A 263 22.52 -8.79 -9.66
CA ALA A 263 22.03 -8.00 -8.53
C ALA A 263 21.64 -8.89 -7.35
N GLY A 264 20.94 -10.00 -7.60
CA GLY A 264 20.54 -10.94 -6.56
C GLY A 264 21.71 -11.62 -5.87
N LYS A 265 22.80 -11.91 -6.60
CA LYS A 265 24.05 -12.42 -5.99
C LYS A 265 24.67 -11.45 -4.99
N GLU A 266 24.57 -10.15 -5.24
CA GLU A 266 25.07 -9.14 -4.30
C GLU A 266 24.22 -9.11 -3.02
N VAL A 267 22.89 -9.13 -3.17
CA VAL A 267 21.96 -9.19 -2.02
C VAL A 267 22.14 -10.50 -1.26
N GLN A 268 22.23 -11.63 -1.96
CA GLN A 268 22.42 -12.96 -1.36
C GLN A 268 23.72 -13.03 -0.55
N ALA A 269 24.82 -12.47 -1.07
CA ALA A 269 26.09 -12.42 -0.34
C ALA A 269 25.97 -11.61 0.96
N GLU A 270 25.17 -10.54 0.99
CA GLU A 270 24.95 -9.75 2.21
C GLU A 270 24.05 -10.49 3.22
N VAL A 271 22.94 -11.09 2.74
CA VAL A 271 22.07 -11.92 3.57
C VAL A 271 22.88 -13.05 4.23
N GLU A 272 23.77 -13.70 3.49
CA GLU A 272 24.66 -14.74 4.03
C GLU A 272 25.68 -14.20 5.05
N ARG A 273 26.25 -13.02 4.82
CA ARG A 273 27.15 -12.36 5.79
C ARG A 273 26.45 -12.01 7.09
N LEU A 274 25.24 -11.43 7.02
CA LEU A 274 24.44 -11.09 8.18
C LEU A 274 24.05 -12.35 8.96
N ARG A 275 23.59 -13.38 8.26
CA ARG A 275 23.28 -14.68 8.85
C ARG A 275 24.48 -15.26 9.60
N ALA A 276 25.65 -15.32 8.98
CA ALA A 276 26.86 -15.83 9.60
C ALA A 276 27.32 -14.99 10.81
N ARG A 277 26.98 -13.69 10.84
CA ARG A 277 27.20 -12.83 12.01
C ARG A 277 26.23 -13.16 13.14
N TYR A 278 24.93 -13.26 12.86
CA TYR A 278 23.91 -13.62 13.86
C TYR A 278 24.15 -15.01 14.45
N GLU A 279 24.50 -16.00 13.62
CA GLU A 279 24.85 -17.35 14.09
C GLU A 279 26.06 -17.35 15.04
N ARG A 280 27.06 -16.50 14.78
CA ARG A 280 28.21 -16.32 15.69
C ARG A 280 27.80 -15.68 17.01
N GLN A 281 27.05 -14.58 16.96
CA GLN A 281 26.59 -13.88 18.17
C GLN A 281 25.67 -14.77 19.03
N LEU A 282 24.78 -15.54 18.42
CA LEU A 282 23.95 -16.51 19.14
C LEU A 282 24.79 -17.61 19.82
N ASN A 283 25.86 -18.07 19.17
CA ASN A 283 26.76 -19.04 19.77
C ASN A 283 27.58 -18.45 20.94
N GLU A 284 27.94 -17.17 20.88
CA GLU A 284 28.59 -16.44 21.98
C GLU A 284 27.64 -16.25 23.16
N LEU A 285 26.43 -15.72 22.92
CA LEU A 285 25.40 -15.55 23.95
C LEU A 285 25.01 -16.88 24.61
N ARG A 286 24.97 -17.99 23.85
CA ARG A 286 24.76 -19.33 24.42
C ARG A 286 25.85 -19.75 25.40
N LYS A 287 27.09 -19.31 25.22
CA LYS A 287 28.19 -19.57 26.17
C LYS A 287 28.04 -18.69 27.40
N GLU A 288 27.78 -17.40 27.21
CA GLU A 288 27.55 -16.45 28.30
C GLU A 288 26.36 -16.86 29.19
N MET A 289 25.26 -17.33 28.58
CA MET A 289 24.08 -17.81 29.30
C MET A 289 24.43 -18.98 30.25
N ARG A 290 25.24 -19.94 29.78
CA ARG A 290 25.70 -21.07 30.61
C ARG A 290 26.59 -20.61 31.76
N GLU A 291 27.37 -19.55 31.57
CA GLU A 291 28.19 -18.97 32.65
C GLU A 291 27.34 -18.21 33.67
N ALA A 292 26.35 -17.45 33.21
CA ALA A 292 25.37 -16.77 34.07
C ALA A 292 24.59 -17.77 34.93
N GLU A 293 24.16 -18.90 34.34
CA GLU A 293 23.49 -19.99 35.06
C GLU A 293 24.36 -20.59 36.16
N ARG A 294 25.66 -20.78 35.90
CA ARG A 294 26.61 -21.26 36.94
C ARG A 294 26.79 -20.26 38.07
N ARG A 295 26.71 -18.96 37.79
CA ARG A 295 26.83 -17.87 38.77
C ARG A 295 25.51 -17.54 39.48
N GLN A 296 24.41 -18.17 39.09
CA GLN A 296 23.05 -17.87 39.58
C GLN A 296 22.64 -16.39 39.39
N ASP A 297 23.16 -15.74 38.35
CA ASP A 297 22.83 -14.35 38.03
C ASP A 297 21.55 -14.28 37.18
N LEU A 298 20.42 -14.13 37.86
CA LEU A 298 19.10 -14.08 37.23
C LEU A 298 18.89 -12.82 36.37
N ASN A 299 19.53 -11.71 36.70
CA ASN A 299 19.37 -10.46 35.94
C ASN A 299 20.15 -10.54 34.64
N HIS A 300 21.41 -10.96 34.70
CA HIS A 300 22.23 -11.15 33.51
C HIS A 300 21.65 -12.23 32.58
N LYS A 301 21.04 -13.28 33.14
CA LYS A 301 20.32 -14.29 32.35
C LYS A 301 19.15 -13.68 31.55
N ARG A 302 18.33 -12.83 32.17
CA ARG A 302 17.20 -12.18 31.49
C ARG A 302 17.66 -11.25 30.37
N GLU A 303 18.74 -10.51 30.58
CA GLU A 303 19.34 -9.65 29.54
C GLU A 303 19.82 -10.49 28.35
N ILE A 304 20.55 -11.59 28.60
CA ILE A 304 21.01 -12.49 27.55
C ILE A 304 19.83 -13.14 26.80
N GLU A 305 18.78 -13.55 27.50
CA GLU A 305 17.58 -14.13 26.88
C GLU A 305 16.87 -13.15 25.95
N ALA A 306 16.75 -11.87 26.34
CA ALA A 306 16.15 -10.84 25.51
C ALA A 306 16.95 -10.62 24.20
N VAL A 307 18.28 -10.45 24.31
CA VAL A 307 19.15 -10.28 23.14
C VAL A 307 19.16 -11.53 22.26
N ARG A 308 19.12 -12.73 22.86
CA ARG A 308 19.05 -13.99 22.11
C ARG A 308 17.75 -14.10 21.31
N ALA A 309 16.62 -13.76 21.91
CA ALA A 309 15.31 -13.78 21.24
C ALA A 309 15.28 -12.81 20.04
N GLU A 310 15.83 -11.59 20.22
CA GLU A 310 15.96 -10.61 19.13
C GLU A 310 16.82 -11.16 17.97
N LEU A 311 17.99 -11.72 18.27
CA LEU A 311 18.86 -12.30 17.26
C LEU A 311 18.28 -13.56 16.59
N GLU A 312 17.48 -14.36 17.30
CA GLU A 312 16.77 -15.52 16.74
C GLU A 312 15.72 -15.09 15.71
N GLU A 313 15.00 -13.99 15.96
CA GLU A 313 14.03 -13.43 14.99
C GLU A 313 14.73 -12.82 13.77
N GLU A 314 15.83 -12.10 13.97
CA GLU A 314 16.67 -11.58 12.87
C GLU A 314 17.22 -12.72 11.98
N LEU A 315 17.66 -13.82 12.60
CA LEU A 315 18.13 -15.00 11.87
C LEU A 315 17.02 -15.66 11.05
N LYS A 316 15.80 -15.71 11.59
CA LYS A 316 14.62 -16.23 10.91
C LYS A 316 14.23 -15.36 9.73
N SER A 317 14.20 -14.03 9.91
CA SER A 317 13.98 -13.05 8.83
C SER A 317 15.00 -13.20 7.71
N SER A 318 16.29 -13.29 8.04
CA SER A 318 17.37 -13.51 7.06
C SER A 318 17.20 -14.83 6.28
N LYS A 319 16.73 -15.91 6.92
CA LYS A 319 16.42 -17.18 6.23
C LYS A 319 15.23 -17.04 5.27
N GLN A 320 14.20 -16.28 5.65
CA GLN A 320 13.06 -15.99 4.78
C GLN A 320 13.51 -15.20 3.54
N GLN A 321 14.33 -14.15 3.71
CA GLN A 321 14.94 -13.40 2.61
C GLN A 321 15.74 -14.29 1.66
N GLN A 322 16.52 -15.23 2.21
CA GLN A 322 17.27 -16.20 1.39
C GLN A 322 16.33 -17.13 0.60
N SER A 323 15.17 -17.50 1.16
CA SER A 323 14.16 -18.30 0.47
C SER A 323 13.57 -17.51 -0.70
N ILE A 324 13.19 -16.26 -0.46
CA ILE A 324 12.63 -15.35 -1.49
C ILE A 324 13.57 -15.25 -2.69
N LEU A 325 14.87 -15.03 -2.46
CA LEU A 325 15.85 -14.94 -3.54
C LEU A 325 16.04 -16.24 -4.34
N ARG A 326 15.66 -17.39 -3.79
CA ARG A 326 15.77 -18.70 -4.45
C ARG A 326 14.52 -19.09 -5.23
N MET A 327 13.39 -18.48 -4.90
CA MET A 327 12.14 -18.74 -5.59
C MET A 327 12.18 -18.20 -7.01
N ASP A 328 11.45 -18.87 -7.89
CA ASP A 328 11.19 -18.33 -9.22
C ASP A 328 10.28 -17.10 -9.10
N ILE A 329 10.46 -16.12 -9.97
CA ILE A 329 9.65 -14.89 -9.96
C ILE A 329 8.18 -15.24 -10.23
N ASP A 330 7.88 -16.30 -11.00
CA ASP A 330 6.50 -16.78 -11.18
C ASP A 330 5.88 -17.34 -9.90
N GLU A 331 6.69 -17.89 -9.00
CA GLU A 331 6.24 -18.35 -7.70
C GLU A 331 6.01 -17.17 -6.75
N LEU A 332 6.96 -16.23 -6.70
CA LEU A 332 6.85 -14.99 -5.91
C LEU A 332 5.61 -14.16 -6.29
N GLN A 333 5.32 -14.05 -7.59
CA GLN A 333 4.16 -13.31 -8.07
C GLN A 333 2.85 -13.98 -7.66
N ARG A 334 2.76 -15.31 -7.78
CA ARG A 334 1.56 -16.04 -7.35
C ARG A 334 1.30 -15.88 -5.85
N GLU A 335 2.35 -15.93 -5.02
CA GLU A 335 2.21 -15.68 -3.59
C GLU A 335 1.77 -14.25 -3.30
N ARG A 336 2.37 -13.26 -3.97
CA ARG A 336 2.05 -11.85 -3.74
C ARG A 336 0.65 -11.49 -4.23
N ASP A 337 0.23 -12.00 -5.37
CA ASP A 337 -1.12 -11.81 -5.91
C ASP A 337 -2.16 -12.48 -5.01
N ALA A 338 -1.86 -13.67 -4.48
CA ALA A 338 -2.71 -14.34 -3.50
C ALA A 338 -2.81 -13.54 -2.18
N MET A 339 -1.70 -13.02 -1.67
CA MET A 339 -1.68 -12.15 -0.49
C MET A 339 -2.47 -10.87 -0.72
N HIS A 340 -2.31 -10.22 -1.88
CA HIS A 340 -3.04 -8.99 -2.20
C HIS A 340 -4.54 -9.24 -2.36
N GLN A 341 -4.94 -10.35 -3.00
CA GLN A 341 -6.34 -10.75 -3.06
C GLN A 341 -6.93 -11.00 -1.66
N GLN A 342 -6.15 -11.63 -0.78
CA GLN A 342 -6.55 -11.84 0.61
C GLN A 342 -6.70 -10.52 1.38
N GLU A 343 -5.79 -9.56 1.18
CA GLU A 343 -5.84 -8.25 1.79
C GLU A 343 -7.05 -7.43 1.32
N LEU A 344 -7.33 -7.44 0.01
CA LEU A 344 -8.52 -6.82 -0.56
C LEU A 344 -9.80 -7.43 0.02
N SER A 345 -9.88 -8.77 0.07
CA SER A 345 -11.01 -9.47 0.68
C SER A 345 -11.16 -9.13 2.17
N HIS A 346 -10.05 -9.03 2.90
CA HIS A 346 -10.07 -8.64 4.31
C HIS A 346 -10.55 -7.20 4.49
N ARG A 347 -10.11 -6.28 3.63
CA ARG A 347 -10.53 -4.88 3.64
C ARG A 347 -12.02 -4.74 3.35
N GLU A 348 -12.54 -5.42 2.33
CA GLU A 348 -13.96 -5.47 2.01
C GLU A 348 -14.78 -5.99 3.19
N ALA A 349 -14.31 -7.05 3.86
CA ALA A 349 -14.95 -7.58 5.05
C ALA A 349 -14.99 -6.57 6.21
N ILE A 350 -13.91 -5.81 6.43
CA ILE A 350 -13.87 -4.75 7.44
C ILE A 350 -14.85 -3.62 7.10
N GLU A 351 -14.91 -3.21 5.83
CA GLU A 351 -15.83 -2.15 5.38
C GLU A 351 -17.29 -2.58 5.53
N GLU A 352 -17.61 -3.84 5.22
CA GLU A 352 -18.95 -4.39 5.40
C GLU A 352 -19.34 -4.46 6.88
N LEU A 353 -18.43 -4.89 7.76
CA LEU A 353 -18.65 -4.91 9.21
C LEU A 353 -18.90 -3.50 9.77
N ARG A 354 -18.22 -2.48 9.22
CA ARG A 354 -18.45 -1.08 9.60
C ARG A 354 -19.85 -0.62 9.20
N ARG A 355 -20.31 -0.95 7.99
CA ARG A 355 -21.68 -0.62 7.52
C ARG A 355 -22.74 -1.27 8.40
N GLN A 356 -22.58 -2.55 8.73
CA GLN A 356 -23.51 -3.26 9.62
C GLN A 356 -23.59 -2.57 10.99
N ARG A 357 -22.44 -2.24 11.59
CA ARG A 357 -22.40 -1.56 12.88
C ARG A 357 -23.03 -0.16 12.86
N ASP A 358 -22.87 0.58 11.76
CA ASP A 358 -23.50 1.89 11.61
C ASP A 358 -25.02 1.76 11.46
N ALA A 359 -25.51 0.76 10.71
CA ALA A 359 -26.95 0.47 10.59
C ALA A 359 -27.57 0.04 11.94
N GLU A 360 -26.90 -0.84 12.70
CA GLU A 360 -27.35 -1.25 14.03
C GLU A 360 -27.42 -0.06 15.01
N ARG A 361 -26.45 0.86 14.93
CA ARG A 361 -26.44 2.08 15.76
C ARG A 361 -27.63 2.98 15.43
N GLU A 362 -27.95 3.10 14.15
CA GLU A 362 -29.09 3.90 13.68
C GLU A 362 -30.43 3.29 14.10
N GLU A 363 -30.59 1.97 13.95
CA GLU A 363 -31.77 1.25 14.44
C GLU A 363 -31.93 1.36 15.97
N MET A 364 -30.84 1.27 16.72
CA MET A 364 -30.86 1.45 18.18
C MET A 364 -31.30 2.86 18.56
N TYR A 365 -30.81 3.88 17.84
CA TYR A 365 -31.18 5.27 18.07
C TYR A 365 -32.67 5.51 17.77
N GLU A 366 -33.19 4.97 16.67
CA GLU A 366 -34.62 5.04 16.34
C GLU A 366 -35.50 4.38 17.41
N LYS A 367 -35.12 3.19 17.89
CA LYS A 367 -35.83 2.50 18.99
C LYS A 367 -35.82 3.31 20.28
N GLU A 368 -34.70 3.93 20.63
CA GLU A 368 -34.59 4.76 21.83
C GLU A 368 -35.47 6.01 21.73
N MET A 369 -35.50 6.66 20.56
CA MET A 369 -36.34 7.82 20.30
C MET A 369 -37.83 7.46 20.36
N ALA A 370 -38.25 6.38 19.70
CA ALA A 370 -39.63 5.89 19.76
C ALA A 370 -40.06 5.53 21.19
N HIS A 371 -39.16 4.93 21.98
CA HIS A 371 -39.44 4.62 23.39
C HIS A 371 -39.64 5.88 24.23
N LYS A 372 -38.82 6.91 24.04
CA LYS A 372 -38.98 8.21 24.71
C LYS A 372 -40.30 8.89 24.34
N GLU A 373 -40.67 8.88 23.06
CA GLU A 373 -41.95 9.42 22.60
C GLU A 373 -43.14 8.70 23.23
N ALA A 374 -43.11 7.36 23.26
CA ALA A 374 -44.17 6.56 23.89
C ALA A 374 -44.32 6.85 25.39
N LEU A 375 -43.20 7.05 26.11
CA LEU A 375 -43.21 7.46 27.51
C LEU A 375 -43.83 8.85 27.69
N HIS A 376 -43.43 9.82 26.86
CA HIS A 376 -44.00 11.17 26.90
C HIS A 376 -45.51 11.17 26.63
N GLN A 377 -45.97 10.37 25.68
CA GLN A 377 -47.38 10.26 25.35
C GLN A 377 -48.18 9.62 26.49
N ARG A 378 -47.67 8.53 27.08
CA ARG A 378 -48.27 7.89 28.26
C ARG A 378 -48.37 8.83 29.46
N ASP A 379 -47.33 9.65 29.70
CA ASP A 379 -47.36 10.65 30.76
C ASP A 379 -48.41 11.75 30.50
N ALA A 380 -48.59 12.14 29.23
CA ALA A 380 -49.64 13.09 28.84
C ALA A 380 -51.04 12.50 29.08
N ASP A 381 -51.28 11.25 28.68
CA ASP A 381 -52.55 10.56 28.89
C ASP A 381 -52.90 10.42 30.38
N LEU A 382 -51.90 10.07 31.21
CA LEU A 382 -52.07 9.99 32.66
C LEU A 382 -52.44 11.34 33.28
N ARG A 383 -51.91 12.46 32.76
CA ARG A 383 -52.30 13.81 33.21
C ARG A 383 -53.75 14.13 32.85
N VAL A 384 -54.19 13.77 31.65
CA VAL A 384 -55.58 13.96 31.21
C VAL A 384 -56.54 13.16 32.08
N LEU A 385 -56.22 11.88 32.36
CA LEU A 385 -57.03 11.03 33.23
C LEU A 385 -57.13 11.59 34.65
N ARG A 386 -56.02 12.03 35.25
CA ARG A 386 -56.03 12.65 36.59
C ARG A 386 -56.89 13.92 36.62
N ALA A 387 -56.77 14.78 35.61
CA ALA A 387 -57.57 15.99 35.51
C ALA A 387 -59.08 15.68 35.39
N ARG A 388 -59.43 14.60 34.67
CA ARG A 388 -60.80 14.12 34.56
C ARG A 388 -61.34 13.60 35.89
N ASP A 389 -60.59 12.75 36.59
CA ASP A 389 -60.98 12.23 37.92
C ASP A 389 -61.17 13.36 38.94
N GLU A 390 -60.28 14.36 38.93
CA GLU A 390 -60.41 15.56 39.77
C GLU A 390 -61.67 16.37 39.43
N TYR A 391 -61.99 16.50 38.15
CA TYR A 391 -63.20 17.20 37.70
C TYR A 391 -64.48 16.45 38.09
N GLU A 392 -64.54 15.13 37.87
CA GLU A 392 -65.67 14.29 38.27
C GLU A 392 -65.87 14.30 39.80
N SER A 393 -64.77 14.27 40.58
CA SER A 393 -64.82 14.38 42.04
C SER A 393 -65.41 15.72 42.50
N ARG A 394 -65.00 16.84 41.90
CA ARG A 394 -65.55 18.18 42.22
C ARG A 394 -67.03 18.30 41.85
N LEU A 395 -67.45 17.70 40.75
CA LEU A 395 -68.86 17.65 40.35
C LEU A 395 -69.70 16.95 41.41
N LEU A 396 -69.24 15.79 41.89
CA LEU A 396 -69.93 15.03 42.95
C LEU A 396 -69.99 15.81 44.28
N GLU A 397 -68.92 16.53 44.64
CA GLU A 397 -68.90 17.41 45.80
C GLU A 397 -69.91 18.57 45.68
N LEU A 398 -70.00 19.20 44.50
CA LEU A 398 -70.97 20.26 44.25
C LEU A 398 -72.41 19.72 44.29
N GLU A 399 -72.68 18.55 43.69
CA GLU A 399 -73.99 17.92 43.74
C GLU A 399 -74.41 17.58 45.17
N THR A 400 -73.50 17.03 45.98
CA THR A 400 -73.77 16.73 47.39
C THR A 400 -73.96 18.00 48.22
N GLN A 401 -73.23 19.08 47.95
CA GLN A 401 -73.45 20.39 48.59
C GLN A 401 -74.82 20.98 48.21
N MET A 402 -75.19 20.99 46.93
CA MET A 402 -76.50 21.46 46.47
C MET A 402 -77.65 20.64 47.08
N ALA A 403 -77.49 19.31 47.19
CA ALA A 403 -78.47 18.45 47.86
C ALA A 403 -78.61 18.78 49.35
N ARG A 404 -77.49 19.06 50.05
CA ARG A 404 -77.50 19.51 51.46
C ARG A 404 -78.18 20.87 51.61
N GLU A 405 -77.89 21.84 50.74
CA GLU A 405 -78.54 23.16 50.78
C GLU A 405 -80.04 23.08 50.49
N LYS A 406 -80.45 22.24 49.54
CA LYS A 406 -81.88 21.99 49.25
C LYS A 406 -82.59 21.40 50.47
N ASN A 407 -82.00 20.41 51.14
CA ASN A 407 -82.52 19.87 52.40
C ASN A 407 -82.59 20.93 53.51
N ARG A 408 -81.61 21.83 53.57
CA ARG A 408 -81.55 22.92 54.56
C ARG A 408 -82.59 24.01 54.30
N ARG A 409 -82.90 24.31 53.02
CA ARG A 409 -83.99 25.23 52.62
C ARG A 409 -85.38 24.61 52.79
N SER A 410 -85.53 23.32 52.53
CA SER A 410 -86.80 22.60 52.74
C SER A 410 -87.07 22.28 54.22
N GLY A 411 -86.03 22.25 55.06
CA GLY A 411 -86.16 22.07 56.51
C GLY A 411 -86.34 23.36 57.32
N CYS A 412 -86.39 24.53 56.67
CA CYS A 412 -86.62 25.82 57.32
C CYS A 412 -88.04 26.32 57.02
N VAL A 413 -89.05 25.49 57.31
CA VAL A 413 -90.47 25.87 57.47
C VAL A 413 -91.08 24.94 58.53
N MET A 414 -91.61 25.53 59.60
CA MET A 414 -92.11 24.97 60.89
C MET A 414 -91.01 24.61 61.91
N MET A 415 -91.00 25.12 63.15
CA MET A 415 -92.07 25.72 63.96
C MET A 415 -91.95 27.23 64.17
#